data_AF-A0A9N9NM92-F1
#
_entry.id   AF-A0A9N9NM92-F1
#
_cell.length_a   1.000
_cell.length_b   1.000
_cell.length_c   1.000
_cell.angle_alpha   90.00
_cell.angle_beta   90.00
_cell.angle_gamma   90.00
#
_symmetry.space_group_name_H-M   'P 1'
#
loop_
_entity.id
_entity.type
_entity.pdbx_description
1 polymer ?
#
loop_
_entity_poly.entity_id
_entity_poly.type
_entity_poly.pdbx_seq_one_letter_code
_entity_poly.pdbx_strand_id
1 'polypeptide(L)'
;DDLKAVIGSITVFARTAPKHKMAIIQAFQSNGSIVAMTGDGVNDAPALKIADIGISMGKSGSDVSREAADIILVNDEFVTILDAVKEDILMDGPPAQSLGVEPVDESVMRQPPRKKNAPILTPALIMRVLTCSAIIVAGTLFTYITEMRDGIVTARDTTMKSIFKLGIFSNPMFNLAVAFSLLGQLLVIYLPFFQAVFQTEPLGLDDIFGLLVITSSVFWIDEFRKHYHNQKPEEEYGTVMAMEM
;
A
#
# COMPACT_ATOMS: atom_id res chain seq x y z
N ASP A 1 8.56 -7.90 40.82
CA ASP A 1 7.32 -8.37 40.17
C ASP A 1 6.05 -7.76 40.75
N ASP A 2 6.04 -7.35 42.02
CA ASP A 2 4.88 -6.68 42.66
C ASP A 2 4.37 -5.45 41.91
N LEU A 3 5.26 -4.61 41.38
CA LEU A 3 4.87 -3.40 40.64
C LEU A 3 4.01 -3.73 39.40
N LYS A 4 4.34 -4.80 38.66
CA LYS A 4 3.62 -5.18 37.43
C LYS A 4 2.16 -5.57 37.71
N ALA A 5 1.92 -6.20 38.86
CA ALA A 5 0.59 -6.67 39.25
C ALA A 5 -0.36 -5.54 39.61
N VAL A 6 0.16 -4.41 40.11
CA VAL A 6 -0.65 -3.27 40.57
C VAL A 6 -0.58 -2.05 39.65
N ILE A 7 0.35 -2.01 38.68
CA ILE A 7 0.58 -0.81 37.84
C ILE A 7 -0.68 -0.33 37.12
N GLY A 8 -1.56 -1.26 36.72
CA GLY A 8 -2.79 -0.93 35.98
C GLY A 8 -3.86 -0.18 36.80
N SER A 9 -3.78 -0.22 38.14
CA SER A 9 -4.73 0.50 39.02
C SER A 9 -4.16 1.81 39.57
N ILE A 10 -2.88 2.11 39.33
CA ILE A 10 -2.20 3.29 39.86
C ILE A 10 -2.15 4.37 38.79
N THR A 11 -2.75 5.52 39.08
CA THR A 11 -2.75 6.68 38.17
C THR A 11 -1.68 7.72 38.52
N VAL A 12 -1.27 7.80 39.79
CA VAL A 12 -0.38 8.88 40.27
C VAL A 12 0.86 8.31 40.94
N PHE A 13 2.03 8.70 40.44
CA PHE A 13 3.33 8.43 41.04
C PHE A 13 3.97 9.75 41.46
N ALA A 14 4.22 9.92 42.75
CA ALA A 14 4.80 11.15 43.30
C ALA A 14 6.25 10.93 43.77
N ARG A 15 7.05 12.01 43.77
CA ARG A 15 8.46 12.01 44.22
C ARG A 15 9.31 10.92 43.55
N THR A 16 9.14 10.75 42.24
CA THR A 16 9.84 9.73 41.47
C THR A 16 11.27 10.18 41.12
N ALA A 17 12.23 9.27 41.26
CA ALA A 17 13.57 9.43 40.73
C ALA A 17 13.62 8.97 39.26
N PRO A 18 14.64 9.33 38.47
CA PRO A 18 14.75 8.91 37.06
C PRO A 18 14.66 7.39 36.87
N LYS A 19 15.27 6.62 37.77
CA LYS A 19 15.17 5.14 37.78
C LYS A 19 13.74 4.62 37.94
N HIS A 20 12.90 5.32 38.70
CA HIS A 20 11.51 4.91 38.91
C HIS A 20 10.68 5.13 37.63
N LYS A 21 10.95 6.20 36.87
CA LYS A 21 10.26 6.46 35.59
C LYS A 21 10.49 5.30 34.61
N MET A 22 11.74 4.86 34.46
CA MET A 22 12.08 3.71 33.61
C MET A 22 11.41 2.42 34.08
N ALA A 23 11.39 2.16 35.38
CA ALA A 23 10.75 0.97 35.94
C ALA A 23 9.21 0.95 35.71
N ILE A 24 8.56 2.11 35.75
CA ILE A 24 7.13 2.26 35.46
C ILE A 24 6.85 1.94 33.99
N ILE A 25 7.65 2.48 33.07
CA ILE A 25 7.51 2.23 31.63
C ILE A 25 7.64 0.74 31.33
N GLN A 26 8.71 0.11 31.84
CA GLN A 26 8.94 -1.32 31.65
C GLN A 26 7.83 -2.18 32.26
N ALA A 27 7.24 -1.76 33.39
CA ALA A 27 6.11 -2.47 33.99
C ALA A 27 4.88 -2.44 33.07
N PHE A 28 4.51 -1.28 32.52
CA PHE A 28 3.41 -1.17 31.56
C PHE A 28 3.68 -1.94 30.25
N GLN A 29 4.89 -1.82 29.70
CA GLN A 29 5.31 -2.55 28.49
C GLN A 29 5.24 -4.07 28.70
N SER A 30 5.63 -4.56 29.89
CA SER A 30 5.54 -5.99 30.22
C SER A 30 4.11 -6.52 30.30
N ASN A 31 3.13 -5.64 30.55
CA ASN A 31 1.70 -5.97 30.49
C ASN A 31 1.13 -5.87 29.07
N GLY A 32 1.96 -5.59 28.06
CA GLY A 32 1.58 -5.49 26.65
C GLY A 32 0.95 -4.14 26.26
N SER A 33 1.05 -3.13 27.13
CA SER A 33 0.62 -1.76 26.80
C SER A 33 1.68 -1.05 25.95
N ILE A 34 1.23 -0.21 25.01
CA ILE A 34 2.09 0.78 24.33
C ILE A 34 2.17 1.99 25.25
N VAL A 35 3.38 2.42 25.57
CA VAL A 35 3.62 3.48 26.56
C VAL A 35 4.17 4.72 25.87
N ALA A 36 3.41 5.80 25.93
CA ALA A 36 3.92 7.13 25.62
C ALA A 36 4.43 7.80 26.91
N MET A 37 5.61 8.40 26.85
CA MET A 37 6.16 9.21 27.94
C MET A 37 6.39 10.64 27.45
N THR A 38 6.01 11.62 28.27
CA THR A 38 6.37 13.02 28.06
C THR A 38 7.41 13.49 29.06
N GLY A 39 8.32 14.38 28.65
CA GLY A 39 9.36 14.92 29.52
C GLY A 39 10.08 16.12 28.91
N ASP A 40 10.58 17.01 29.76
CA ASP A 40 11.23 18.27 29.39
C ASP A 40 12.71 18.31 29.85
N GLY A 41 13.02 17.63 30.95
CA GLY A 41 14.34 17.63 31.56
C GLY A 41 15.34 16.61 30.99
N VAL A 42 16.63 16.88 31.20
CA VAL A 42 17.74 15.97 30.86
C VAL A 42 17.60 14.61 31.55
N ASN A 43 17.00 14.60 32.75
CA ASN A 43 16.73 13.40 33.53
C ASN A 43 15.66 12.47 32.90
N ASP A 44 14.87 13.00 31.97
CA ASP A 44 13.80 12.25 31.30
C ASP A 44 14.27 11.60 30.02
N ALA A 45 15.40 12.05 29.44
CA ALA A 45 15.95 11.50 28.21
C ALA A 45 16.10 9.96 28.20
N PRO A 46 16.60 9.30 29.27
CA PRO A 46 16.66 7.84 29.31
C PRO A 46 15.28 7.18 29.27
N ALA A 47 14.29 7.80 29.90
CA ALA A 47 12.95 7.26 30.01
C ALA A 47 12.13 7.53 28.73
N LEU A 48 12.32 8.69 28.10
CA LEU A 48 11.81 9.01 26.76
C LEU A 48 12.28 7.99 25.72
N LYS A 49 13.56 7.59 25.78
CA LYS A 49 14.12 6.63 24.83
C LYS A 49 13.65 5.18 25.01
N ILE A 50 13.24 4.82 26.22
CA ILE A 50 12.76 3.47 26.57
C ILE A 50 11.26 3.33 26.31
N ALA A 51 10.51 4.42 26.35
CA ALA A 51 9.09 4.45 25.98
C ALA A 51 8.90 3.98 24.53
N ASP A 52 7.71 3.44 24.22
CA ASP A 52 7.37 3.11 22.84
C ASP A 52 7.22 4.37 21.99
N ILE A 53 6.80 5.48 22.64
CA ILE A 53 6.71 6.82 22.04
C ILE A 53 7.22 7.85 23.04
N GLY A 54 8.38 8.46 22.78
CA GLY A 54 8.93 9.56 23.56
C GLY A 54 8.44 10.92 23.05
N ILE A 55 7.94 11.78 23.94
CA ILE A 55 7.41 13.10 23.62
C ILE A 55 8.18 14.17 24.41
N SER A 56 8.78 15.14 23.72
CA SER A 56 9.48 16.27 24.35
C SER A 56 8.73 17.59 24.14
N MET A 57 8.87 18.50 25.11
CA MET A 57 8.39 19.87 24.99
C MET A 57 9.32 20.67 24.07
N GLY A 58 8.78 21.44 23.14
CA GLY A 58 9.55 22.21 22.18
C GLY A 58 10.24 23.44 22.78
N LYS A 59 9.51 24.25 23.56
CA LYS A 59 10.03 25.51 24.13
C LYS A 59 10.69 25.31 25.49
N SER A 60 10.04 24.54 26.36
CA SER A 60 10.52 24.26 27.73
C SER A 60 11.46 23.05 27.81
N GLY A 61 11.52 22.21 26.76
CA GLY A 61 12.37 21.03 26.73
C GLY A 61 13.85 21.35 26.51
N SER A 62 14.69 20.69 27.30
CA SER A 62 16.14 20.68 27.12
C SER A 62 16.53 20.06 25.77
N ASP A 63 17.69 20.47 25.23
CA ASP A 63 18.21 19.89 23.97
C ASP A 63 18.34 18.36 24.04
N VAL A 64 18.77 17.86 25.21
CA VAL A 64 18.91 16.42 25.45
C VAL A 64 17.56 15.70 25.45
N SER A 65 16.51 16.32 25.99
CA SER A 65 15.15 15.76 25.93
C SER A 65 14.62 15.73 24.50
N ARG A 66 14.82 16.81 23.74
CA ARG A 66 14.39 16.91 22.33
C ARG A 66 15.09 15.91 21.42
N GLU A 67 16.39 15.67 21.61
CA GLU A 67 17.10 14.61 20.86
C GLU A 67 16.68 13.20 21.25
N ALA A 68 16.27 12.98 22.50
CA ALA A 68 15.90 11.65 22.97
C ALA A 68 14.48 11.22 22.57
N ALA A 69 13.60 12.18 22.28
CA ALA A 69 12.19 11.95 21.96
C ALA A 69 11.96 11.64 20.46
N ASP A 70 10.85 10.95 20.19
CA ASP A 70 10.38 10.65 18.83
C ASP A 70 9.50 11.81 18.29
N ILE A 71 8.79 12.51 19.17
CA ILE A 71 7.89 13.62 18.86
C ILE A 71 8.26 14.85 19.69
N ILE A 72 8.28 16.03 19.06
CA ILE A 72 8.52 17.32 19.73
C ILE A 72 7.27 18.19 19.62
N LEU A 73 6.72 18.60 20.77
CA LEU A 73 5.58 19.51 20.85
C LEU A 73 6.03 20.95 20.71
N VAL A 74 6.00 21.47 19.49
CA VAL A 74 6.48 22.84 19.17
C VAL A 74 5.81 23.93 20.05
N ASN A 75 4.55 23.73 20.42
CA ASN A 75 3.77 24.70 21.19
C ASN A 75 3.71 24.43 22.70
N ASP A 76 4.29 23.33 23.19
CA ASP A 76 4.21 22.91 24.60
C ASP A 76 2.77 22.64 25.10
N GLU A 77 1.84 22.36 24.18
CA GLU A 77 0.44 22.07 24.51
C GLU A 77 0.16 20.57 24.46
N PHE A 78 -0.34 20.01 25.57
CA PHE A 78 -0.71 18.59 25.65
C PHE A 78 -1.86 18.23 24.70
N VAL A 79 -2.69 19.20 24.31
CA VAL A 79 -3.79 19.01 23.34
C VAL A 79 -3.24 18.55 21.99
N THR A 80 -2.06 19.03 21.59
CA THR A 80 -1.41 18.62 20.34
C THR A 80 -1.08 17.13 20.29
N ILE A 81 -0.89 16.47 21.44
CA ILE A 81 -0.72 15.01 21.49
C ILE A 81 -2.01 14.32 21.05
N LEU A 82 -3.17 14.83 21.48
CA LEU A 82 -4.46 14.26 21.11
C LEU A 82 -4.70 14.40 19.61
N ASP A 83 -4.40 15.57 19.06
CA ASP A 83 -4.51 15.83 17.62
C ASP A 83 -3.56 14.93 16.82
N ALA A 84 -2.32 14.75 17.29
CA ALA A 84 -1.36 13.87 16.65
C ALA A 84 -1.81 12.40 16.64
N VAL A 85 -2.34 11.89 17.76
CA VAL A 85 -2.89 10.52 17.82
C VAL A 85 -4.10 10.38 16.92
N LYS A 86 -4.96 11.40 16.85
CA LYS A 86 -6.14 11.43 15.99
C LYS A 86 -5.74 11.37 14.50
N GLU A 87 -4.71 12.11 14.11
CA GLU A 87 -4.17 12.09 12.75
C GLU A 87 -3.48 10.75 12.41
N ASP A 88 -2.70 10.21 13.34
CA ASP A 88 -1.99 8.92 13.18
C ASP A 88 -2.96 7.77 12.89
N ILE A 89 -4.07 7.67 13.62
CA ILE A 89 -5.07 6.62 13.40
C ILE A 89 -5.75 6.76 12.03
N LEU A 90 -5.95 8.00 11.55
CA LEU A 90 -6.49 8.23 10.21
C LEU A 90 -5.52 7.76 9.12
N MET A 91 -4.23 8.04 9.32
CA MET A 91 -3.14 7.70 8.40
C MET A 91 -2.83 6.20 8.35
N ASP A 92 -3.25 5.40 9.33
CA ASP A 92 -2.93 3.96 9.40
C ASP A 92 -3.89 3.08 8.57
N GLY A 93 -4.90 3.67 7.92
CA GLY A 93 -5.86 2.97 7.08
C GLY A 93 -5.38 2.76 5.62
N PRO A 94 -5.91 1.74 4.89
CA PRO A 94 -5.77 1.66 3.44
C PRO A 94 -6.09 2.95 2.65
N PRO A 95 -7.00 3.83 3.13
CA PRO A 95 -7.23 5.14 2.51
C PRO A 95 -6.03 6.09 2.53
N ALA A 96 -5.07 5.94 3.45
CA ALA A 96 -3.93 6.84 3.56
C ALA A 96 -2.97 6.77 2.37
N GLN A 97 -2.94 5.64 1.65
CA GLN A 97 -2.21 5.55 0.39
C GLN A 97 -2.92 6.26 -0.78
N SER A 98 -4.21 6.58 -0.65
CA SER A 98 -5.03 7.12 -1.73
C SER A 98 -5.51 8.56 -1.50
N LEU A 99 -5.64 9.03 -0.26
CA LEU A 99 -6.13 10.38 0.04
C LEU A 99 -5.42 10.97 1.27
N GLY A 100 -4.45 11.85 1.06
CA GLY A 100 -3.91 12.71 2.12
C GLY A 100 -4.84 13.87 2.52
N VAL A 101 -6.16 13.74 2.31
CA VAL A 101 -7.13 14.84 2.46
C VAL A 101 -8.51 14.40 2.99
N GLU A 102 -8.69 13.14 3.43
CA GLU A 102 -9.96 12.79 4.07
C GLU A 102 -10.03 13.40 5.48
N PRO A 103 -11.13 14.07 5.85
CA PRO A 103 -11.26 14.67 7.16
C PRO A 103 -11.32 13.58 8.24
N VAL A 104 -10.66 13.82 9.38
CA VAL A 104 -10.60 12.83 10.46
C VAL A 104 -11.99 12.51 11.01
N ASP A 105 -12.36 11.22 10.99
CA ASP A 105 -13.58 10.73 11.65
C ASP A 105 -13.41 10.78 13.19
N GLU A 106 -14.16 11.67 13.85
CA GLU A 106 -14.08 11.85 15.31
C GLU A 106 -14.55 10.64 16.11
N SER A 107 -15.29 9.72 15.48
CA SER A 107 -15.76 8.50 16.15
C SER A 107 -14.62 7.55 16.50
N VAL A 108 -13.46 7.67 15.85
CA VAL A 108 -12.26 6.86 16.06
C VAL A 108 -11.75 6.97 17.50
N MET A 109 -11.78 8.16 18.10
CA MET A 109 -11.30 8.40 19.47
C MET A 109 -12.18 7.76 20.56
N ARG A 110 -13.38 7.29 20.19
CA ARG A 110 -14.27 6.56 21.12
C ARG A 110 -13.97 5.07 21.17
N GLN A 111 -13.16 4.57 20.24
CA GLN A 111 -12.78 3.18 20.17
C GLN A 111 -11.56 2.92 21.05
N PRO A 112 -11.46 1.76 21.73
CA PRO A 112 -10.27 1.42 22.49
C PRO A 112 -9.06 1.23 21.55
N PRO A 113 -7.83 1.51 22.02
CA PRO A 113 -6.63 1.30 21.23
C PRO A 113 -6.51 -0.13 20.70
N ARG A 114 -6.05 -0.27 19.46
CA ARG A 114 -5.84 -1.57 18.82
C ARG A 114 -4.79 -2.38 19.60
N LYS A 115 -5.05 -3.67 19.80
CA LYS A 115 -4.08 -4.57 20.44
C LYS A 115 -2.88 -4.78 19.52
N LYS A 116 -1.66 -4.79 20.09
CA LYS A 116 -0.39 -5.00 19.36
C LYS A 116 -0.37 -6.26 18.49
N ASN A 117 -1.03 -7.33 18.93
CA ASN A 117 -1.02 -8.63 18.25
C ASN A 117 -2.25 -8.86 17.35
N ALA A 118 -3.04 -7.82 17.06
CA ALA A 118 -4.23 -7.95 16.22
C ALA A 118 -3.83 -8.12 14.73
N PRO A 119 -4.21 -9.22 14.07
CA PRO A 119 -3.78 -9.50 12.70
C PRO A 119 -4.25 -8.42 11.72
N ILE A 120 -3.37 -8.05 10.77
CA ILE A 120 -3.71 -7.12 9.69
C ILE A 120 -4.63 -7.80 8.67
N LEU A 121 -4.32 -9.05 8.30
CA LEU A 121 -5.15 -9.88 7.44
C LEU A 121 -6.16 -10.69 8.27
N THR A 122 -7.37 -10.17 8.40
CA THR A 122 -8.46 -10.94 9.02
C THR A 122 -8.98 -12.01 8.06
N PRO A 123 -9.47 -13.17 8.56
CA PRO A 123 -10.10 -14.18 7.71
C PRO A 123 -11.25 -13.62 6.88
N ALA A 124 -11.99 -12.64 7.41
CA ALA A 124 -13.04 -11.95 6.68
C ALA A 124 -12.50 -11.14 5.49
N LEU A 125 -11.38 -10.43 5.66
CA LEU A 125 -10.72 -9.71 4.56
C LEU A 125 -10.21 -10.68 3.50
N ILE A 126 -9.57 -11.78 3.91
CA ILE A 126 -9.09 -12.82 2.98
C ILE A 126 -10.26 -13.41 2.18
N MET A 127 -11.37 -13.76 2.84
CA MET A 127 -12.56 -14.27 2.16
C MET A 127 -13.14 -13.26 1.18
N ARG A 128 -13.18 -11.97 1.53
CA ARG A 128 -13.61 -10.90 0.60
C ARG A 128 -12.70 -10.83 -0.61
N VAL A 129 -11.38 -10.79 -0.42
CA VAL A 129 -10.40 -10.76 -1.52
C VAL A 129 -10.55 -11.98 -2.43
N LEU A 130 -10.69 -13.18 -1.86
CA LEU A 130 -10.91 -14.40 -2.62
C LEU A 130 -12.21 -14.35 -3.43
N THR A 131 -13.32 -13.91 -2.84
CA THR A 131 -14.59 -13.77 -3.57
C THR A 131 -14.50 -12.75 -4.70
N CYS A 132 -13.85 -11.60 -4.49
CA CYS A 132 -13.61 -10.62 -5.53
C CYS A 132 -12.74 -11.20 -6.67
N SER A 133 -11.64 -11.89 -6.33
CA SER A 133 -10.79 -12.52 -7.35
C SER A 133 -11.54 -13.59 -8.16
N ALA A 134 -12.38 -14.39 -7.51
CA ALA A 134 -13.16 -15.43 -8.17
C ALA A 134 -14.20 -14.83 -9.12
N ILE A 135 -14.89 -13.75 -8.72
CA ILE A 135 -15.86 -13.05 -9.58
C ILE A 135 -15.16 -12.43 -10.80
N ILE A 136 -14.00 -11.79 -10.60
CA ILE A 136 -13.24 -11.19 -11.70
C ILE A 136 -12.76 -12.26 -12.68
N VAL A 137 -12.17 -13.35 -12.18
CA VAL A 137 -11.71 -14.47 -13.04
C VAL A 137 -12.88 -15.12 -13.75
N ALA A 138 -14.00 -15.38 -13.07
CA ALA A 138 -15.17 -15.96 -13.69
C ALA A 138 -15.79 -15.03 -14.74
N GLY A 139 -15.89 -13.73 -14.47
CA GLY A 139 -16.44 -12.74 -15.41
C GLY A 139 -15.57 -12.56 -16.65
N THR A 140 -14.25 -12.47 -16.47
CA THR A 140 -13.29 -12.37 -17.58
C THR A 140 -13.27 -13.66 -18.40
N LEU A 141 -13.28 -14.82 -17.76
CA LEU A 141 -13.33 -16.11 -18.44
C LEU A 141 -14.67 -16.35 -19.16
N PHE A 142 -15.79 -15.94 -18.56
CA PHE A 142 -17.12 -16.04 -19.18
C PHE A 142 -17.20 -15.16 -20.44
N THR A 143 -16.71 -13.92 -20.35
CA THR A 143 -16.61 -13.02 -21.50
C THR A 143 -15.74 -13.65 -22.59
N TYR A 144 -14.57 -14.18 -22.23
CA TYR A 144 -13.67 -14.87 -23.15
C TYR A 144 -14.31 -16.07 -23.85
N ILE A 145 -15.00 -16.94 -23.10
CA ILE A 145 -15.66 -18.13 -23.66
C ILE A 145 -16.81 -17.74 -24.58
N THR A 146 -17.56 -16.69 -24.24
CA THR A 146 -18.73 -16.24 -25.02
C THR A 146 -18.27 -15.65 -26.35
N GLU A 147 -17.25 -14.80 -26.34
CA GLU A 147 -16.68 -14.20 -27.55
C GLU A 147 -16.07 -15.28 -28.48
N MET A 148 -15.37 -16.29 -27.92
CA MET A 148 -14.79 -17.39 -28.71
C MET A 148 -15.83 -18.38 -29.27
N ARG A 149 -17.09 -18.34 -28.79
CA ARG A 149 -18.16 -19.27 -29.19
C ARG A 149 -18.85 -18.86 -30.49
N ASP A 150 -18.83 -17.57 -30.81
CA ASP A 150 -19.54 -17.03 -31.96
C ASP A 150 -18.83 -17.35 -33.28
N GLY A 151 -17.59 -17.84 -33.26
CA GLY A 151 -16.84 -18.31 -34.45
C GLY A 151 -16.57 -17.23 -35.51
N ILE A 152 -17.10 -16.02 -35.31
CA ILE A 152 -16.89 -14.82 -36.12
C ILE A 152 -15.74 -14.06 -35.47
N VAL A 153 -14.57 -14.12 -36.09
CA VAL A 153 -13.40 -13.34 -35.69
C VAL A 153 -13.71 -11.85 -35.87
N THR A 154 -14.16 -11.22 -34.80
CA THR A 154 -14.45 -9.78 -34.76
C THR A 154 -13.12 -9.03 -34.55
N ALA A 155 -13.06 -7.72 -34.82
CA ALA A 155 -11.86 -6.90 -34.57
C ALA A 155 -11.37 -6.88 -33.10
N ARG A 156 -12.08 -7.56 -32.18
CA ARG A 156 -11.71 -7.81 -30.78
C ARG A 156 -10.98 -9.14 -30.55
N ASP A 157 -11.11 -10.13 -31.45
CA ASP A 157 -10.43 -11.46 -31.39
C ASP A 157 -8.97 -11.43 -31.88
N THR A 158 -8.49 -10.24 -32.21
CA THR A 158 -7.16 -9.97 -32.74
C THR A 158 -6.03 -10.26 -31.74
N THR A 159 -6.35 -10.57 -30.49
CA THR A 159 -5.40 -10.98 -29.44
C THR A 159 -4.75 -12.35 -29.70
N MET A 160 -5.43 -13.24 -30.43
CA MET A 160 -4.94 -14.59 -30.76
C MET A 160 -4.08 -14.64 -32.03
N LYS A 161 -4.24 -13.67 -32.94
CA LYS A 161 -3.42 -13.59 -34.16
C LYS A 161 -2.15 -12.79 -33.86
N SER A 162 -1.01 -13.31 -34.29
CA SER A 162 0.28 -12.61 -34.22
C SER A 162 0.13 -11.17 -34.73
N ILE A 163 0.63 -10.21 -33.95
CA ILE A 163 0.48 -8.77 -34.21
C ILE A 163 1.15 -8.39 -35.55
N PHE A 164 2.13 -9.20 -35.99
CA PHE A 164 2.79 -9.08 -37.29
C PHE A 164 1.90 -9.48 -38.47
N LYS A 165 0.96 -10.42 -38.30
CA LYS A 165 0.00 -10.77 -39.35
C LYS A 165 -1.15 -9.77 -39.47
N LEU A 166 -1.39 -9.00 -38.42
CA LEU A 166 -2.49 -8.05 -38.36
C LEU A 166 -2.12 -6.66 -38.93
N GLY A 167 -0.85 -6.30 -38.85
CA GLY A 167 -0.33 -4.98 -39.22
C GLY A 167 -0.60 -3.95 -38.12
N ILE A 168 0.47 -3.41 -37.53
CA ILE A 168 0.41 -2.42 -36.43
C ILE A 168 -0.35 -1.14 -36.86
N PHE A 169 -0.47 -0.87 -38.16
CA PHE A 169 -1.17 0.29 -38.72
C PHE A 169 -2.59 0.01 -39.23
N SER A 170 -3.11 -1.20 -39.05
CA SER A 170 -4.35 -1.62 -39.69
C SER A 170 -5.60 -1.00 -39.04
N ASN A 171 -5.55 -0.70 -37.74
CA ASN A 171 -6.68 -0.15 -37.00
C ASN A 171 -6.37 1.27 -36.47
N PRO A 172 -6.95 2.33 -37.08
CA PRO A 172 -6.69 3.72 -36.67
C PRO A 172 -7.28 4.05 -35.28
N MET A 173 -8.38 3.40 -34.87
CA MET A 173 -9.00 3.63 -33.56
C MET A 173 -8.18 3.01 -32.43
N PHE A 174 -7.61 1.82 -32.66
CA PHE A 174 -6.67 1.19 -31.72
C PHE A 174 -5.41 2.05 -31.53
N ASN A 175 -4.80 2.51 -32.63
CA ASN A 175 -3.62 3.37 -32.56
C ASN A 175 -3.91 4.70 -31.88
N LEU A 176 -5.10 5.27 -32.11
CA LEU A 176 -5.53 6.51 -31.44
C LEU A 176 -5.74 6.31 -29.94
N ALA A 177 -6.33 5.18 -29.51
CA ALA A 177 -6.50 4.87 -28.09
C ALA A 177 -5.16 4.66 -27.37
N VAL A 178 -4.23 3.90 -27.98
CA VAL A 178 -2.87 3.69 -27.43
C VAL A 178 -2.11 5.01 -27.37
N ALA A 179 -2.16 5.82 -28.42
CA ALA A 179 -1.53 7.13 -28.44
C ALA A 179 -2.10 8.06 -27.36
N PHE A 180 -3.41 8.08 -27.17
CA PHE A 180 -4.05 8.90 -26.13
C PHE A 180 -3.68 8.44 -24.71
N SER A 181 -3.58 7.13 -24.49
CA SER A 181 -3.16 6.57 -23.19
C SER A 181 -1.70 6.89 -22.87
N LEU A 182 -0.79 6.72 -23.84
CA LEU A 182 0.63 7.08 -23.69
C LEU A 182 0.81 8.58 -23.49
N LEU A 183 0.06 9.40 -24.24
CA LEU A 183 0.08 10.86 -24.11
C LEU A 183 -0.42 11.28 -22.72
N GLY A 184 -1.51 10.68 -22.23
CA GLY A 184 -1.99 10.92 -20.86
C GLY A 184 -0.94 10.59 -19.79
N GLN A 185 -0.25 9.45 -19.93
CA GLN A 185 0.83 9.06 -19.01
C GLN A 185 2.00 10.07 -19.06
N LEU A 186 2.41 10.51 -20.25
CA LEU A 186 3.44 11.53 -20.40
C LEU A 186 3.01 12.88 -19.79
N LEU A 187 1.75 13.27 -19.97
CA LEU A 187 1.22 14.50 -19.37
C LEU A 187 1.27 14.44 -17.84
N VAL A 188 0.94 13.30 -17.23
CA VAL A 188 0.99 13.13 -15.77
C VAL A 188 2.43 13.18 -15.24
N ILE A 189 3.40 12.66 -16.00
CA ILE A 189 4.81 12.58 -15.56
C ILE A 189 5.57 13.89 -15.78
N TYR A 190 5.20 14.69 -16.78
CA TYR A 190 5.96 15.89 -17.16
C TYR A 190 5.26 17.22 -16.91
N LEU A 191 3.93 17.27 -16.76
CA LEU A 191 3.25 18.54 -16.48
C LEU A 191 3.28 18.88 -14.98
N PRO A 192 3.69 20.09 -14.60
CA PRO A 192 3.82 20.50 -13.20
C PRO A 192 2.48 20.51 -12.46
N PHE A 193 1.37 20.77 -13.15
CA PHE A 193 0.03 20.69 -12.56
C PHE A 193 -0.33 19.27 -12.11
N PHE A 194 -0.06 18.27 -12.97
CA PHE A 194 -0.36 16.87 -12.65
C PHE A 194 0.67 16.25 -11.70
N GLN A 195 1.94 16.65 -11.79
CA GLN A 195 2.97 16.25 -10.82
C GLN A 195 2.62 16.67 -9.39
N ALA A 196 2.03 17.86 -9.20
CA ALA A 196 1.61 18.32 -7.88
C ALA A 196 0.42 17.51 -7.32
N VAL A 197 -0.51 17.09 -8.19
CA VAL A 197 -1.70 16.32 -7.78
C VAL A 197 -1.38 14.85 -7.54
N PHE A 198 -0.56 14.24 -8.42
CA PHE A 198 -0.23 12.82 -8.39
C PHE A 198 1.13 12.51 -7.75
N GLN A 199 1.85 13.52 -7.26
CA GLN A 199 3.17 13.42 -6.63
C GLN A 199 4.19 12.61 -7.48
N THR A 200 4.22 12.86 -8.80
CA THR A 200 5.13 12.19 -9.73
C THR A 200 6.43 12.97 -9.91
N GLU A 201 7.54 12.25 -10.06
CA GLU A 201 8.85 12.81 -10.40
C GLU A 201 9.14 12.59 -11.90
N PRO A 202 9.75 13.55 -12.61
CA PRO A 202 10.10 13.35 -14.01
C PRO A 202 11.14 12.23 -14.15
N LEU A 203 10.80 11.20 -14.91
CA LEU A 203 11.72 10.10 -15.20
C LEU A 203 12.89 10.57 -16.08
N GLY A 204 14.09 10.11 -15.75
CA GLY A 204 15.26 10.26 -16.60
C GLY A 204 15.16 9.40 -17.87
N LEU A 205 15.95 9.74 -18.88
CA LEU A 205 16.02 8.94 -20.12
C LEU A 205 16.49 7.50 -19.87
N ASP A 206 17.33 7.31 -18.85
CA ASP A 206 17.85 6.00 -18.45
C ASP A 206 16.73 5.11 -17.85
N ASP A 207 15.84 5.69 -17.06
CA ASP A 207 14.70 4.98 -16.46
C ASP A 207 13.68 4.58 -17.52
N ILE A 208 13.40 5.47 -18.47
CA ILE A 208 12.49 5.18 -19.59
C ILE A 208 13.04 4.03 -20.42
N PHE A 209 14.35 4.00 -20.68
CA PHE A 209 14.97 2.91 -21.41
C PHE A 209 14.86 1.58 -20.65
N GLY A 210 15.16 1.55 -19.35
CA GLY A 210 15.00 0.36 -18.52
C GLY A 210 13.55 -0.15 -18.49
N LEU A 211 12.59 0.77 -18.39
CA LEU A 211 11.15 0.47 -18.36
C LEU A 211 10.66 -0.08 -19.71
N LEU A 212 11.15 0.47 -20.83
CA LEU A 212 10.85 -0.02 -22.17
C LEU A 212 11.42 -1.42 -22.39
N VAL A 213 12.63 -1.71 -21.89
CA VAL A 213 13.22 -3.06 -21.97
C VAL A 213 12.39 -4.07 -21.17
N ILE A 214 12.02 -3.75 -19.93
CA ILE A 214 11.24 -4.66 -19.08
C ILE A 214 9.84 -4.88 -19.67
N THR A 215 9.15 -3.82 -20.11
CA THR A 215 7.79 -3.93 -20.66
C THR A 215 7.76 -4.62 -22.03
N SER A 216 8.74 -4.37 -22.89
CA SER A 216 8.84 -5.06 -24.18
C SER A 216 9.19 -6.54 -24.04
N SER A 217 9.86 -6.96 -22.95
CA SER A 217 10.17 -8.38 -22.71
C SER A 217 8.92 -9.26 -22.64
N VAL A 218 7.84 -8.75 -22.03
CA VAL A 218 6.55 -9.45 -21.93
C VAL A 218 5.93 -9.67 -23.31
N PHE A 219 6.01 -8.66 -24.18
CA PHE A 219 5.58 -8.75 -25.57
C PHE A 219 6.36 -9.82 -26.35
N TRP A 220 7.69 -9.81 -26.24
CA TRP A 220 8.53 -10.78 -26.95
C TRP A 220 8.29 -12.23 -26.48
N ILE A 221 8.07 -12.43 -25.18
CA ILE A 221 7.74 -13.74 -24.61
C ILE A 221 6.38 -14.24 -25.13
N ASP A 222 5.37 -13.36 -25.18
CA ASP A 222 4.04 -13.70 -25.69
C ASP A 222 4.06 -14.03 -27.19
N GLU A 223 4.78 -13.24 -27.99
CA GLU A 223 4.93 -13.47 -29.42
C GLU A 223 5.70 -14.78 -29.70
N PHE A 224 6.76 -15.07 -28.94
CA PHE A 224 7.53 -16.31 -29.07
C PHE A 224 6.69 -17.54 -28.68
N ARG A 225 5.90 -17.44 -27.60
CA ARG A 225 4.95 -18.49 -27.21
C ARG A 225 3.94 -18.78 -28.33
N LYS A 226 3.36 -17.73 -28.94
CA LYS A 226 2.42 -17.85 -30.07
C LYS A 226 3.08 -18.45 -31.30
N HIS A 227 4.33 -18.07 -31.59
CA HIS A 227 5.11 -18.63 -32.69
C HIS A 227 5.38 -20.13 -32.48
N TYR A 228 5.75 -20.54 -31.26
CA TYR A 228 5.99 -21.95 -30.93
C TYR A 228 4.71 -22.80 -30.95
N HIS A 229 3.58 -22.25 -30.50
CA HIS A 229 2.30 -22.97 -30.54
C HIS A 229 1.76 -23.14 -31.97
N ASN A 230 2.00 -22.15 -32.85
CA ASN A 230 1.64 -22.22 -34.27
C ASN A 230 2.53 -23.19 -35.10
N GLN A 231 3.54 -23.84 -34.51
CA GLN A 231 4.35 -24.87 -35.17
C GLN A 231 3.91 -26.31 -34.89
N LYS A 232 2.90 -26.55 -34.04
CA LYS A 232 2.26 -27.88 -34.03
C LYS A 232 1.35 -27.99 -35.26
N PRO A 233 1.66 -28.85 -36.24
CA PRO A 233 0.81 -29.02 -37.40
C PRO A 233 -0.57 -29.53 -36.97
N GLU A 234 -1.61 -29.07 -37.66
CA GLU A 234 -3.01 -29.52 -37.57
C GLU A 234 -3.22 -31.01 -37.94
N GLU A 235 -2.22 -31.88 -37.83
CA GLU A 235 -2.33 -33.30 -38.21
C GLU A 235 -3.09 -34.17 -37.18
N GLU A 236 -3.29 -33.68 -35.95
CA GLU A 236 -3.90 -34.48 -34.88
C GLU A 236 -5.44 -34.34 -34.79
N TYR A 237 -6.07 -33.39 -35.49
CA TYR A 237 -7.54 -33.27 -35.52
C TYR A 237 -8.19 -33.86 -36.78
N GLY A 238 -7.48 -33.89 -37.91
CA GLY A 238 -7.98 -34.50 -39.16
C GLY A 238 -8.02 -36.03 -39.13
N THR A 239 -7.09 -36.65 -38.38
CA THR A 239 -6.97 -38.12 -38.33
C THR A 239 -8.06 -38.76 -37.46
N VAL A 240 -8.55 -38.08 -36.42
CA VAL A 240 -9.61 -38.59 -35.54
C VAL A 240 -10.97 -38.58 -36.24
N MET A 241 -11.27 -37.52 -37.01
CA MET A 241 -12.53 -37.43 -37.76
C MET A 241 -12.56 -38.34 -39.00
N ALA A 242 -11.39 -38.74 -39.53
CA ALA A 242 -11.30 -39.69 -40.65
C ALA A 242 -11.35 -41.17 -40.21
N MET A 243 -11.14 -41.48 -38.93
CA MET A 243 -11.34 -42.83 -38.37
C MET A 243 -12.78 -43.08 -37.88
N GLU A 244 -13.61 -42.03 -37.75
CA GLU A 244 -15.01 -42.10 -37.31
C GLU A 244 -16.04 -42.01 -38.45
N MET A 245 -15.61 -42.03 -39.72
CA MET A 245 -16.45 -42.17 -40.92
C MET A 245 -16.17 -43.48 -41.65
#